data_AF-A0AA45A844-F1
#
_entry.id   AF-A0AA45A844-F1
#
_cell.length_a   1.000
_cell.length_b   1.000
_cell.length_c   1.000
_cell.angle_alpha   90.00
_cell.angle_beta   90.00
_cell.angle_gamma   90.00
#
_symmetry.space_group_name_H-M   'P 1'
#
loop_
_entity.id
_entity.type
_entity.pdbx_description
1 polymer ?
#
loop_
_entity_poly.entity_id
_entity_poly.type
_entity_poly.pdbx_seq_one_letter_code
_entity_poly.pdbx_strand_id
1 'polypeptide(L)'
;MALIECPECKKSISDQAKLCVGCGFPIKEDTFSFVKNNFNKLGDVTIKKSEPESAPFYVLVKSELYIAVDLLKDSAGEEIRQLQADGFEIVADDCMAKDQHEAIKQAKLGFTWWSVWGALGAISSFLYLMFSIVNGEYFVSFILFLFCIGAYFVLKKNKYAFLVLTICTLNPLLWLINGIYLKNRWNHPTVNKN
;
A
#
# COMPACT_ATOMS: atom_id res chain seq x y z
N MET A 1 -59.39 -18.97 -8.86
CA MET A 1 -58.06 -18.35 -8.69
C MET A 1 -58.14 -17.51 -7.44
N ALA A 2 -57.48 -17.90 -6.36
CA ALA A 2 -57.47 -17.12 -5.13
C ALA A 2 -56.22 -16.23 -5.10
N LEU A 3 -56.36 -15.03 -4.57
CA LEU A 3 -55.22 -14.18 -4.24
C LEU A 3 -54.84 -14.48 -2.79
N ILE A 4 -53.56 -14.75 -2.57
CA ILE A 4 -52.97 -14.92 -1.23
C ILE A 4 -52.05 -13.73 -0.95
N GLU A 5 -51.83 -13.43 0.33
CA GLU A 5 -50.88 -12.40 0.73
C GLU A 5 -49.49 -13.01 0.86
N CYS A 6 -48.49 -12.34 0.28
CA CYS A 6 -47.10 -12.75 0.48
C CYS A 6 -46.72 -12.59 1.96
N PRO A 7 -46.17 -13.63 2.62
CA PRO A 7 -45.83 -13.56 4.04
C PRO A 7 -44.70 -12.56 4.36
N GLU A 8 -43.86 -12.21 3.37
CA GLU A 8 -42.75 -11.28 3.55
C GLU A 8 -43.16 -9.83 3.28
N CYS A 9 -43.65 -9.54 2.06
CA CYS A 9 -43.93 -8.17 1.62
C CYS A 9 -45.41 -7.76 1.69
N LYS A 10 -46.30 -8.68 2.11
CA LYS A 10 -47.76 -8.48 2.26
C LYS A 10 -48.52 -8.05 1.00
N LYS A 11 -47.88 -8.10 -0.18
CA LYS A 11 -48.56 -7.85 -1.46
C LYS A 11 -49.44 -9.04 -1.84
N SER A 12 -50.60 -8.74 -2.41
CA SER A 12 -51.52 -9.73 -2.95
C SER A 12 -50.93 -10.36 -4.22
N ILE A 13 -50.79 -11.68 -4.20
CA ILE A 13 -50.20 -12.49 -5.28
C ILE A 13 -51.10 -13.69 -5.60
N SER A 14 -50.96 -14.25 -6.79
CA SER A 14 -51.70 -15.46 -7.16
C SER A 14 -51.22 -16.67 -6.35
N ASP A 15 -52.17 -17.48 -5.89
CA ASP A 15 -51.98 -18.81 -5.31
C ASP A 15 -51.15 -19.79 -6.19
N GLN A 16 -51.08 -19.55 -7.50
CA GLN A 16 -50.30 -20.37 -8.42
C GLN A 16 -48.85 -19.89 -8.61
N ALA A 17 -48.51 -18.67 -8.16
CA ALA A 17 -47.19 -18.09 -8.34
C ALA A 17 -46.12 -18.90 -7.58
N LYS A 18 -45.02 -19.24 -8.26
CA LYS A 18 -43.89 -19.94 -7.63
C LYS A 18 -43.05 -19.00 -6.75
N LEU A 19 -42.96 -17.73 -7.15
CA LEU A 19 -42.19 -16.67 -6.48
C LEU A 19 -43.07 -15.41 -6.39
N CYS A 20 -42.91 -14.65 -5.31
CA CYS A 20 -43.54 -13.35 -5.19
C CYS A 20 -42.93 -12.36 -6.20
N VAL A 21 -43.76 -11.72 -7.01
CA VAL A 21 -43.35 -10.68 -7.96
C VAL A 21 -42.82 -9.41 -7.27
N GLY A 22 -43.12 -9.21 -5.99
CA GLY A 22 -42.72 -8.02 -5.25
C GLY A 22 -41.32 -8.12 -4.62
N CYS A 23 -41.01 -9.25 -3.99
CA CYS A 23 -39.78 -9.44 -3.21
C CYS A 23 -38.96 -10.67 -3.62
N GLY A 24 -39.48 -11.54 -4.48
CA GLY A 24 -38.81 -12.79 -4.87
C GLY A 24 -39.02 -13.96 -3.90
N PHE A 25 -39.84 -13.82 -2.86
CA PHE A 25 -40.06 -14.89 -1.87
C PHE A 25 -40.71 -16.15 -2.49
N PRO A 26 -40.16 -17.36 -2.25
CA PRO A 26 -40.73 -18.62 -2.76
C PRO A 26 -42.01 -19.01 -2.02
N ILE A 27 -43.10 -19.22 -2.76
CA ILE A 27 -44.44 -19.44 -2.20
C ILE A 27 -44.81 -20.93 -2.15
N LYS A 28 -44.24 -21.75 -3.05
CA LYS A 28 -44.48 -23.21 -3.08
C LYS A 28 -43.32 -23.96 -2.45
N GLU A 29 -43.62 -24.95 -1.61
CA GLU A 29 -42.67 -25.78 -0.86
C GLU A 29 -41.62 -26.47 -1.76
N ASP A 30 -42.00 -26.90 -2.96
CA ASP A 30 -41.09 -27.50 -3.95
C ASP A 30 -39.98 -26.53 -4.39
N THR A 31 -40.27 -25.22 -4.36
CA THR A 31 -39.29 -24.17 -4.66
C THR A 31 -38.34 -23.98 -3.48
N PHE A 32 -38.83 -24.16 -2.25
CA PHE A 32 -38.04 -24.01 -1.03
C PHE A 32 -36.97 -25.10 -0.91
N SER A 33 -37.32 -26.35 -1.25
CA SER A 33 -36.35 -27.47 -1.25
C SER A 33 -35.32 -27.32 -2.36
N PHE A 34 -35.70 -26.84 -3.55
CA PHE A 34 -34.76 -26.54 -4.64
C PHE A 34 -33.80 -25.40 -4.27
N VAL A 35 -34.30 -24.29 -3.71
CA VAL A 35 -33.47 -23.16 -3.26
C VAL A 35 -32.53 -23.62 -2.15
N LYS A 36 -33.02 -24.33 -1.13
CA LYS A 36 -32.20 -24.84 -0.02
C LYS A 36 -31.12 -25.83 -0.49
N ASN A 37 -31.45 -26.72 -1.44
CA ASN A 37 -30.49 -27.66 -2.01
C ASN A 37 -29.45 -26.97 -2.91
N ASN A 38 -29.80 -25.87 -3.58
CA ASN A 38 -28.83 -25.07 -4.35
C ASN A 38 -27.98 -24.18 -3.44
N PHE A 39 -28.53 -23.61 -2.36
CA PHE A 39 -27.76 -22.89 -1.34
C PHE A 39 -26.76 -23.81 -0.63
N ASN A 40 -27.14 -25.06 -0.34
CA ASN A 40 -26.22 -26.05 0.23
C ASN A 40 -25.15 -26.52 -0.78
N LYS A 41 -25.43 -26.44 -2.10
CA LYS A 41 -24.43 -26.64 -3.17
C LYS A 41 -23.55 -25.41 -3.40
N LEU A 42 -24.01 -24.21 -3.04
CA LEU A 42 -23.25 -22.97 -2.85
C LEU A 42 -22.60 -22.94 -1.45
N GLY A 43 -22.22 -24.11 -0.92
CA GLY A 43 -21.40 -24.22 0.27
C GLY A 43 -20.15 -23.35 0.12
N ASP A 44 -19.92 -22.49 1.10
CA ASP A 44 -18.74 -21.63 1.19
C ASP A 44 -18.33 -20.97 -0.12
N VAL A 45 -19.24 -20.18 -0.74
CA VAL A 45 -18.73 -18.95 -1.37
C VAL A 45 -18.31 -18.04 -0.22
N THR A 46 -17.13 -18.31 0.33
CA THR A 46 -16.32 -17.28 0.93
C THR A 46 -16.20 -16.24 -0.18
N ILE A 47 -16.94 -15.14 -0.08
CA ILE A 47 -16.52 -13.91 -0.73
C ILE A 47 -15.15 -13.68 -0.11
N LYS A 48 -14.10 -14.19 -0.77
CA LYS A 48 -12.74 -13.74 -0.51
C LYS A 48 -12.89 -12.24 -0.66
N LYS A 49 -12.86 -11.53 0.46
CA LYS A 49 -12.67 -10.09 0.49
C LYS A 49 -11.43 -9.92 -0.37
N SER A 50 -11.61 -9.57 -1.65
CA SER A 50 -10.51 -9.37 -2.56
C SER A 50 -9.65 -8.35 -1.84
N GLU A 51 -8.41 -8.73 -1.54
CA GLU A 51 -7.48 -7.78 -0.94
C GLU A 51 -7.56 -6.51 -1.79
N PRO A 52 -7.79 -5.33 -1.17
CA PRO A 52 -7.91 -4.11 -1.93
C PRO A 52 -6.64 -3.98 -2.76
N GLU A 53 -6.84 -4.03 -4.08
CA GLU A 53 -5.77 -3.86 -5.04
C GLU A 53 -5.19 -2.47 -4.82
N SER A 54 -3.86 -2.37 -4.73
CA SER A 54 -3.22 -1.09 -4.46
C SER A 54 -3.55 -0.11 -5.58
N ALA A 55 -4.14 1.03 -5.24
CA ALA A 55 -4.46 2.10 -6.16
C ALA A 55 -3.43 3.25 -6.00
N PRO A 56 -3.16 4.00 -7.08
CA PRO A 56 -2.32 5.18 -7.03
C PRO A 56 -3.07 6.37 -6.40
N PHE A 57 -2.46 7.01 -5.41
CA PHE A 57 -2.98 8.20 -4.74
C PHE A 57 -2.04 9.39 -4.91
N TYR A 58 -2.61 10.59 -5.01
CA TYR A 58 -1.91 11.86 -4.82
C TYR A 58 -2.15 12.37 -3.40
N VAL A 59 -1.08 12.64 -2.66
CA VAL A 59 -1.20 13.16 -1.29
C VAL A 59 -0.77 14.62 -1.26
N LEU A 60 -1.70 15.48 -0.85
CA LEU A 60 -1.48 16.92 -0.69
C LEU A 60 -1.54 17.31 0.79
N VAL A 61 -0.78 18.34 1.16
CA VAL A 61 -0.70 18.88 2.52
C VAL A 61 -0.96 20.37 2.55
N LYS A 62 -1.67 20.83 3.59
CA LYS A 62 -1.74 22.24 3.96
C LYS A 62 -1.62 22.35 5.48
N SER A 63 -0.52 22.91 5.95
CA SER A 63 -0.15 22.93 7.37
C SER A 63 -0.06 21.51 7.95
N GLU A 64 -1.07 21.04 8.68
CA GLU A 64 -1.13 19.70 9.31
C GLU A 64 -2.21 18.79 8.67
N LEU A 65 -2.98 19.31 7.71
CA LEU A 65 -4.04 18.58 7.05
C LEU A 65 -3.50 17.85 5.82
N TYR A 66 -3.70 16.54 5.76
CA TYR A 66 -3.31 15.68 4.64
C TYR A 66 -4.57 15.17 3.94
N ILE A 67 -4.59 15.26 2.62
CA ILE A 67 -5.67 14.77 1.77
C ILE A 67 -5.06 13.84 0.74
N ALA A 68 -5.63 12.64 0.60
CA ALA A 68 -5.25 11.67 -0.43
C ALA A 68 -6.35 11.58 -1.49
N VAL A 69 -6.03 11.91 -2.72
CA VAL A 69 -6.92 11.83 -3.88
C VAL A 69 -6.62 10.54 -4.64
N ASP A 70 -7.65 9.75 -4.89
CA ASP A 70 -7.58 8.50 -5.67
C ASP A 70 -7.51 8.83 -7.16
N LEU A 71 -6.41 8.49 -7.83
CA LEU A 71 -6.18 8.83 -9.24
C LEU A 71 -7.03 8.00 -10.22
N LEU A 72 -7.67 6.92 -9.77
CA LEU A 72 -8.54 6.12 -10.64
C LEU A 72 -9.91 6.75 -10.84
N LYS A 73 -10.25 7.79 -10.06
CA LYS A 73 -11.51 8.53 -10.22
C LYS A 73 -11.41 9.53 -11.35
N ASP A 74 -12.41 9.58 -12.21
CA ASP A 74 -12.48 10.53 -13.34
C ASP A 74 -12.38 12.01 -12.90
N SER A 75 -12.82 12.33 -11.67
CA SER A 75 -12.76 13.67 -11.09
C SER A 75 -11.43 14.03 -10.41
N ALA A 76 -10.47 13.10 -10.31
CA ALA A 76 -9.25 13.28 -9.54
C ALA A 76 -8.43 14.49 -9.97
N GLY A 77 -8.33 14.72 -11.29
CA GLY A 77 -7.58 15.85 -11.84
C GLY A 77 -8.18 17.21 -11.47
N GLU A 78 -9.50 17.31 -11.37
CA GLU A 78 -10.18 18.55 -10.99
C GLU A 78 -10.07 18.79 -9.48
N GLU A 79 -10.23 17.74 -8.68
CA GLU A 79 -10.03 17.78 -7.22
C GLU A 79 -8.60 18.24 -6.84
N ILE A 80 -7.57 17.70 -7.51
CA ILE A 80 -6.18 18.11 -7.28
C ILE A 80 -5.95 19.59 -7.62
N ARG A 81 -6.47 20.07 -8.76
CA ARG A 81 -6.32 21.48 -9.17
C ARG A 81 -7.00 22.42 -8.18
N GLN A 82 -8.18 22.05 -7.70
CA GLN A 82 -8.89 22.83 -6.70
C GLN A 82 -8.12 22.90 -5.38
N LEU A 83 -7.60 21.76 -4.89
CA LEU A 83 -6.78 21.72 -3.68
C LEU A 83 -5.50 22.56 -3.83
N GLN A 84 -4.84 22.54 -4.99
CA GLN A 84 -3.69 23.39 -5.25
C GLN A 84 -4.04 24.89 -5.23
N ALA A 85 -5.19 25.26 -5.81
CA ALA A 85 -5.69 26.64 -5.75
C ALA A 85 -6.01 27.08 -4.31
N ASP A 86 -6.47 26.14 -3.49
CA ASP A 86 -6.69 26.34 -2.05
C ASP A 86 -5.38 26.39 -1.23
N GLY A 87 -4.22 26.24 -1.88
CA GLY A 87 -2.90 26.34 -1.25
C GLY A 87 -2.39 25.04 -0.63
N PHE A 88 -2.88 23.88 -1.06
CA PHE A 88 -2.27 22.60 -0.72
C PHE A 88 -1.05 22.32 -1.61
N GLU A 89 0.03 21.83 -0.99
CA GLU A 89 1.26 21.42 -1.67
C GLU A 89 1.27 19.91 -1.88
N ILE A 90 1.80 19.44 -3.00
CA ILE A 90 1.94 18.01 -3.27
C ILE A 90 3.14 17.47 -2.49
N VAL A 91 2.91 16.50 -1.61
CA VAL A 91 3.96 15.84 -0.82
C VAL A 91 4.40 14.53 -1.46
N ALA A 92 3.43 13.82 -2.03
CA ALA A 92 3.63 12.51 -2.62
C ALA A 92 2.80 12.39 -3.90
N ASP A 93 3.49 12.17 -5.00
CA ASP A 93 2.96 11.77 -6.29
C ASP A 93 2.96 10.24 -6.40
N ASP A 94 1.90 9.66 -6.96
CA ASP A 94 1.80 8.23 -7.29
C ASP A 94 2.06 7.27 -6.10
N CYS A 95 1.48 7.61 -4.94
CA CYS A 95 1.57 6.79 -3.74
C CYS A 95 0.68 5.54 -3.86
N MET A 96 1.28 4.36 -3.98
CA MET A 96 0.54 3.10 -4.07
C MET A 96 0.05 2.66 -2.68
N ALA A 97 -1.27 2.70 -2.46
CA ALA A 97 -1.89 2.35 -1.19
C ALA A 97 -3.21 1.60 -1.38
N LYS A 98 -3.69 0.92 -0.34
CA LYS A 98 -4.99 0.23 -0.38
C LYS A 98 -6.17 1.16 -0.16
N ASP A 99 -5.93 2.24 0.58
CA ASP A 99 -6.92 3.25 0.93
C ASP A 99 -6.25 4.62 1.20
N GLN A 100 -7.08 5.66 1.31
CA GLN A 100 -6.64 7.03 1.57
C GLN A 100 -5.88 7.17 2.90
N HIS A 101 -6.27 6.41 3.93
CA HIS A 101 -5.64 6.50 5.25
C HIS A 101 -4.22 5.91 5.22
N GLU A 102 -4.01 4.81 4.52
CA GLU A 102 -2.70 4.23 4.27
C GLU A 102 -1.82 5.18 3.44
N ALA A 103 -2.36 5.81 2.39
CA ALA A 103 -1.62 6.80 1.59
C ALA A 103 -1.11 7.97 2.44
N ILE A 104 -1.98 8.54 3.30
CA ILE A 104 -1.62 9.61 4.23
C ILE A 104 -0.57 9.12 5.24
N LYS A 105 -0.75 7.91 5.80
CA LYS A 105 0.21 7.33 6.74
C LYS A 105 1.58 7.17 6.09
N GLN A 106 1.64 6.71 4.84
CA GLN A 106 2.88 6.58 4.09
C GLN A 106 3.53 7.94 3.85
N ALA A 107 2.78 8.95 3.41
CA ALA A 107 3.28 10.30 3.16
C ALA A 107 3.86 10.97 4.42
N LYS A 108 3.37 10.61 5.61
CA LYS A 108 3.90 11.11 6.89
C LYS A 108 5.23 10.47 7.31
N LEU A 109 5.67 9.39 6.66
CA LEU A 109 6.88 8.67 7.09
C LEU A 109 8.15 9.46 6.74
N GLY A 110 8.83 9.96 7.78
CA GLY A 110 10.12 10.61 7.61
C GLY A 110 11.26 9.66 7.21
N PHE A 111 12.31 10.22 6.60
CA PHE A 111 13.53 9.53 6.17
C PHE A 111 14.76 9.85 7.03
N THR A 112 14.56 10.34 8.26
CA THR A 112 15.66 10.75 9.15
C THR A 112 16.65 9.62 9.41
N TRP A 113 16.17 8.44 9.84
CA TRP A 113 17.02 7.26 10.05
C TRP A 113 17.77 6.86 8.78
N TRP A 114 17.09 6.88 7.62
CA TRP A 114 17.72 6.60 6.33
C TRP A 114 18.91 7.54 6.05
N SER A 115 18.73 8.85 6.28
CA SER A 115 19.79 9.83 6.07
C SER A 115 20.93 9.66 7.08
N VAL A 116 20.62 9.44 8.35
CA VAL A 116 21.61 9.17 9.41
C VAL A 116 22.42 7.92 9.09
N TRP A 117 21.75 6.84 8.73
CA TRP A 117 22.37 5.57 8.35
C TRP A 117 23.31 5.73 7.15
N GLY A 118 22.84 6.37 6.08
CA GLY A 118 23.67 6.65 4.90
C GLY A 118 24.88 7.52 5.21
N ALA A 119 24.70 8.56 6.03
CA ALA A 119 25.78 9.46 6.42
C ALA A 119 26.83 8.77 7.31
N LEU A 120 26.40 7.98 8.29
CA LEU A 120 27.30 7.18 9.12
C LEU A 120 28.09 6.19 8.27
N GLY A 121 27.42 5.49 7.35
CA GLY A 121 28.07 4.60 6.39
C GLY A 121 29.11 5.30 5.52
N ALA A 122 28.79 6.48 4.99
CA ALA A 122 29.71 7.27 4.17
C ALA A 122 30.93 7.75 4.97
N ILE A 123 30.72 8.34 6.16
CA ILE A 123 31.80 8.87 7.00
C ILE A 123 32.72 7.74 7.45
N SER A 124 32.17 6.65 7.98
CA SER A 124 32.95 5.50 8.43
C SER A 124 33.77 4.89 7.29
N SER A 125 33.13 4.58 6.16
CA SER A 125 33.80 3.99 4.99
C SER A 125 34.92 4.90 4.47
N PHE A 126 34.71 6.21 4.46
CA PHE A 126 35.73 7.17 4.05
C PHE A 126 36.92 7.21 5.01
N LEU A 127 36.70 7.21 6.32
CA LEU A 127 37.77 7.20 7.31
C LEU A 127 38.59 5.91 7.22
N TYR A 128 37.93 4.76 7.13
CA TYR A 128 38.62 3.47 6.95
C TYR A 128 39.37 3.40 5.62
N LEU A 129 38.82 4.00 4.54
CA LEU A 129 39.49 4.06 3.24
C LEU A 129 40.82 4.81 3.36
N MET A 130 40.83 5.98 3.99
CA MET A 130 42.05 6.75 4.20
C MET A 130 43.09 5.97 4.99
N PHE A 131 42.67 5.29 6.06
CA PHE A 131 43.55 4.45 6.87
C PHE A 131 44.13 3.26 6.08
N SER A 132 43.28 2.58 5.30
CA SER A 132 43.66 1.43 4.47
C SER A 132 44.68 1.82 3.38
N ILE A 133 44.51 2.98 2.75
CA ILE A 133 45.46 3.51 1.75
C ILE A 133 46.83 3.77 2.39
N VAL A 134 46.86 4.38 3.57
CA VAL A 134 48.12 4.68 4.29
C VAL A 134 48.88 3.40 4.65
N ASN A 135 48.16 2.33 4.97
CA ASN A 135 48.76 1.04 5.31
C ASN A 135 49.08 0.16 4.10
N GLY A 136 48.79 0.61 2.87
CA GLY A 136 49.06 -0.15 1.64
C GLY A 136 48.09 -1.32 1.41
N GLU A 137 46.94 -1.34 2.08
CA GLU A 137 45.93 -2.40 1.96
C GLU A 137 44.98 -2.16 0.76
N TYR A 138 45.53 -2.18 -0.45
CA TYR A 138 44.81 -1.75 -1.66
C TYR A 138 43.50 -2.52 -1.94
N PHE A 139 43.44 -3.81 -1.61
CA PHE A 139 42.22 -4.61 -1.78
C PHE A 139 41.09 -4.15 -0.84
N VAL A 140 41.41 -3.89 0.43
CA VAL A 140 40.46 -3.37 1.42
C VAL A 140 40.01 -1.97 1.02
N SER A 141 40.95 -1.13 0.57
CA SER A 141 40.66 0.22 0.04
C SER A 141 39.67 0.17 -1.12
N PHE A 142 39.84 -0.76 -2.07
CA PHE A 142 38.90 -0.92 -3.19
C PHE A 142 37.48 -1.27 -2.72
N ILE A 143 37.35 -2.19 -1.75
CA ILE A 143 36.04 -2.54 -1.18
C ILE A 143 35.43 -1.32 -0.49
N LEU A 144 36.17 -0.62 0.36
CA LEU A 144 35.67 0.56 1.09
C LEU A 144 35.25 1.69 0.15
N PHE A 145 35.92 1.85 -0.99
CA PHE A 145 35.50 2.77 -2.04
C PHE A 145 34.12 2.41 -2.62
N LEU A 146 33.84 1.12 -2.86
CA LEU A 146 32.51 0.67 -3.27
C LEU A 146 31.44 0.91 -2.19
N PHE A 147 31.80 0.77 -0.91
CA PHE A 147 30.91 1.11 0.20
C PHE A 147 30.59 2.61 0.24
N CYS A 148 31.56 3.49 -0.03
CA CYS A 148 31.32 4.93 -0.16
C CYS A 148 30.33 5.24 -1.30
N ILE A 149 30.48 4.59 -2.46
CA ILE A 149 29.53 4.71 -3.58
C ILE A 149 28.14 4.22 -3.17
N GLY A 150 28.06 3.06 -2.52
CA GLY A 150 26.80 2.53 -1.99
C GLY A 150 26.12 3.49 -1.01
N ALA A 151 26.88 4.06 -0.08
CA ALA A 151 26.38 5.05 0.88
C ALA A 151 25.87 6.34 0.20
N TYR A 152 26.52 6.78 -0.88
CA TYR A 152 26.01 7.87 -1.71
C TYR A 152 24.64 7.54 -2.32
N PHE A 153 24.45 6.35 -2.88
CA PHE A 153 23.16 5.91 -3.41
C PHE A 153 22.09 5.77 -2.31
N VAL A 154 22.50 5.35 -1.11
CA VAL A 154 21.62 5.37 0.07
C VAL A 154 21.16 6.80 0.37
N LEU A 155 22.04 7.79 0.38
CA LEU A 155 21.66 9.19 0.60
C LEU A 155 20.72 9.72 -0.50
N LYS A 156 20.86 9.23 -1.73
CA LYS A 156 19.93 9.44 -2.85
C LYS A 156 18.63 8.64 -2.78
N LYS A 157 18.34 8.00 -1.63
CA LYS A 157 17.10 7.25 -1.36
C LYS A 157 16.88 6.04 -2.26
N ASN A 158 17.97 5.45 -2.79
CA ASN A 158 17.87 4.19 -3.52
C ASN A 158 17.63 3.02 -2.55
N LYS A 159 16.45 2.38 -2.65
CA LYS A 159 16.03 1.28 -1.77
C LYS A 159 16.90 0.02 -1.88
N TYR A 160 17.43 -0.27 -3.07
CA TYR A 160 18.30 -1.42 -3.28
C TYR A 160 19.67 -1.19 -2.66
N ALA A 161 20.22 0.02 -2.79
CA ALA A 161 21.47 0.39 -2.14
C ALA A 161 21.36 0.26 -0.60
N PHE A 162 20.24 0.69 -0.02
CA PHE A 162 20.00 0.56 1.43
C PHE A 162 19.95 -0.90 1.88
N LEU A 163 19.27 -1.76 1.10
CA LEU A 163 19.17 -3.20 1.37
C LEU A 163 20.54 -3.87 1.28
N VAL A 164 21.26 -3.68 0.17
CA VAL A 164 22.57 -4.29 -0.07
C VAL A 164 23.56 -3.85 1.01
N LEU A 165 23.67 -2.54 1.28
CA LEU A 165 24.60 -2.03 2.28
C LEU A 165 24.26 -2.55 3.68
N THR A 166 22.98 -2.73 4.00
CA THR A 166 22.54 -3.37 5.25
C THR A 166 23.02 -4.82 5.34
N ILE A 167 22.82 -5.62 4.29
CA ILE A 167 23.27 -7.02 4.27
C ILE A 167 24.80 -7.09 4.42
N CYS A 168 25.53 -6.21 3.73
CA CYS A 168 26.98 -6.11 3.79
C CYS A 168 27.54 -5.75 5.18
N THR A 169 26.72 -5.26 6.12
CA THR A 169 27.17 -5.05 7.51
C THR A 169 27.40 -6.34 8.29
N LEU A 170 26.90 -7.48 7.78
CA LEU A 170 27.02 -8.81 8.41
C LEU A 170 26.55 -8.83 9.87
N ASN A 171 25.59 -7.97 10.23
CA ASN A 171 25.02 -7.85 11.57
C ASN A 171 23.51 -8.18 11.53
N PRO A 172 23.10 -9.39 11.94
CA PRO A 172 21.71 -9.83 11.88
C PRO A 172 20.71 -8.92 12.62
N LEU A 173 21.13 -8.27 13.71
CA LEU A 173 20.28 -7.35 14.45
C LEU A 173 19.96 -6.10 13.62
N LEU A 174 20.98 -5.55 12.94
CA LEU A 174 20.81 -4.43 12.02
C LEU A 174 19.93 -4.82 10.83
N TRP A 175 20.01 -6.06 10.35
CA TRP A 175 19.15 -6.54 9.27
C TRP A 175 17.68 -6.53 9.68
N LEU A 176 17.35 -6.94 10.90
CA LEU A 176 15.98 -6.91 11.40
C LEU A 176 15.46 -5.47 11.47
N ILE A 177 16.22 -4.58 12.10
CA ILE A 177 15.83 -3.17 12.29
C ILE A 177 15.66 -2.47 10.94
N ASN A 178 16.68 -2.53 10.09
CA ASN A 178 16.67 -1.90 8.77
C ASN A 178 15.68 -2.58 7.82
N GLY A 179 15.47 -3.89 7.96
CA GLY A 179 14.48 -4.66 7.19
C GLY A 179 13.06 -4.23 7.49
N ILE A 180 12.69 -4.12 8.77
CA ILE A 180 11.37 -3.59 9.18
C ILE A 180 11.23 -2.13 8.72
N TYR A 181 12.27 -1.32 8.93
CA TYR A 181 12.28 0.08 8.53
C TYR A 181 12.06 0.26 7.02
N LEU A 182 12.75 -0.54 6.20
CA LEU A 182 12.68 -0.53 4.75
C LEU A 182 11.34 -1.07 4.25
N LYS A 183 10.83 -2.16 4.84
CA LYS A 183 9.51 -2.72 4.50
C LYS A 183 8.40 -1.68 4.57
N ASN A 184 8.40 -0.86 5.62
CA ASN A 184 7.41 0.20 5.82
C ASN A 184 7.52 1.35 4.80
N ARG A 185 8.64 1.44 4.05
CA ARG A 185 8.92 2.50 3.07
C ARG A 185 9.14 1.96 1.66
N TRP A 186 8.94 0.67 1.43
CA TRP A 186 9.25 0.03 0.14
C TRP A 186 8.43 0.62 -1.01
N ASN A 187 7.17 0.96 -0.73
CA ASN A 187 6.24 1.57 -1.67
C ASN A 187 6.23 3.10 -1.58
N HIS A 188 7.06 3.71 -0.74
CA HIS A 188 7.06 5.15 -0.56
C HIS A 188 7.50 5.86 -1.86
N PRO A 189 6.78 6.90 -2.32
CA PRO A 189 7.06 7.55 -3.60
C PRO A 189 8.49 8.09 -3.70
N THR A 190 9.01 8.69 -2.62
CA THR A 190 10.42 9.12 -2.52
C THR A 190 11.48 8.08 -2.90
N VAL A 191 11.24 6.78 -2.68
CA VAL A 191 12.21 5.71 -3.03
C VAL A 191 11.88 5.02 -4.35
N ASN A 192 10.74 5.34 -4.95
CA ASN A 192 10.22 4.78 -6.20
C ASN A 192 10.15 5.82 -7.33
N LYS A 193 10.85 6.95 -7.18
CA LYS A 193 10.98 7.94 -8.27
C LYS A 193 11.66 7.27 -9.47
N ASN A 194 10.92 7.16 -10.57
CA ASN A 194 11.40 6.68 -11.87
C ASN A 194 12.35 7.70 -12.51
#